data_AF-A0A3A6PPI4-F1
#
_entry.id   AF-A0A3A6PPI4-F1
#
_cell.length_a   1.000
_cell.length_b   1.000
_cell.length_c   1.000
_cell.angle_alpha   90.00
_cell.angle_beta   90.00
_cell.angle_gamma   90.00
#
_symmetry.space_group_name_H-M   'P 1'
#
loop_
_entity.id
_entity.type
_entity.pdbx_description
1 polymer ?
#
loop_
_entity_poly.entity_id
_entity_poly.type
_entity_poly.pdbx_seq_one_letter_code
_entity_poly.pdbx_strand_id
1 'polypeptide(L)'
;MSIGELDVDAVESYREAGAILVETMNEAREMIEPDVSQLEVAEYAEDAIREAGAGLAFPVNISVDEAASHATPARDDDTEFGDEMVCLDIGVHVDGYIADAAVTVDYTGHDDMVAAAEDALEAAVGAVGPGVETGTVGAAIENAIEGRGYTPILNLTGHGVERYDAHTGPSIPNRAVDRSVELEVGDVIAIEPFATDGRGKVGEGATEEIYEQVGDGSVRDRRARQVMDELEAFDDLPFAARWLDSSRAAMALRTLKNADIIKGYPVLKEADGQLISQAEHTMIVTEDGCEVTTAGIHDFD
;
A
#
# COMPACT_ATOMS: atom_id res chain seq x y z
N MET A 1 21.44 -14.07 5.78
CA MET A 1 21.45 -13.34 7.07
C MET A 1 20.63 -14.15 8.06
N SER A 2 20.86 -14.01 9.37
CA SER A 2 19.97 -14.60 10.39
C SER A 2 18.77 -13.68 10.56
N ILE A 3 17.56 -14.25 10.53
CA ILE A 3 16.26 -13.56 10.44
C ILE A 3 15.44 -13.71 11.73
N GLY A 4 16.07 -14.10 12.83
CA GLY A 4 15.45 -14.17 14.16
C GLY A 4 14.54 -15.39 14.35
N GLU A 5 13.42 -15.18 15.07
CA GLU A 5 12.45 -16.23 15.43
C GLU A 5 11.47 -16.57 14.30
N LEU A 6 11.53 -15.88 13.16
CA LEU A 6 10.69 -16.20 12.00
C LEU A 6 10.94 -17.64 11.53
N ASP A 7 9.85 -18.36 11.30
CA ASP A 7 9.92 -19.70 10.74
C ASP A 7 10.44 -19.67 9.30
N VAL A 8 11.16 -20.71 8.90
CA VAL A 8 11.77 -20.76 7.56
C VAL A 8 10.70 -20.72 6.47
N ASP A 9 9.58 -21.42 6.67
CA ASP A 9 8.49 -21.44 5.71
C ASP A 9 7.85 -20.04 5.57
N ALA A 10 7.69 -19.31 6.69
CA ALA A 10 7.19 -17.93 6.67
C ALA A 10 8.07 -16.98 5.85
N VAL A 11 9.40 -17.09 6.01
CA VAL A 11 10.35 -16.24 5.29
C VAL A 11 10.34 -16.54 3.80
N GLU A 12 10.24 -17.81 3.43
CA GLU A 12 10.12 -18.18 2.01
C GLU A 12 8.80 -17.66 1.43
N SER A 13 7.69 -17.68 2.19
CA SER A 13 6.43 -17.07 1.75
C SER A 13 6.54 -15.55 1.55
N TYR A 14 7.22 -14.81 2.44
CA TYR A 14 7.47 -13.37 2.23
C TYR A 14 8.32 -13.10 0.98
N ARG A 15 9.34 -13.92 0.73
CA ARG A 15 10.18 -13.82 -0.48
C ARG A 15 9.40 -14.14 -1.75
N GLU A 16 8.56 -15.17 -1.71
CA GLU A 16 7.72 -15.57 -2.85
C GLU A 16 6.67 -14.50 -3.16
N ALA A 17 5.99 -13.97 -2.14
CA ALA A 17 5.08 -12.85 -2.29
C ALA A 17 5.79 -11.62 -2.88
N GLY A 18 6.99 -11.30 -2.37
CA GLY A 18 7.81 -10.20 -2.87
C GLY A 18 8.23 -10.38 -4.34
N ALA A 19 8.64 -11.59 -4.73
CA ALA A 19 9.03 -11.87 -6.11
C ALA A 19 7.86 -11.72 -7.10
N ILE A 20 6.67 -12.21 -6.74
CA ILE A 20 5.44 -12.06 -7.54
C ILE A 20 5.04 -10.59 -7.64
N LEU A 21 5.15 -9.85 -6.53
CA LEU A 21 4.89 -8.42 -6.50
C LEU A 21 5.85 -7.63 -7.40
N VAL A 22 7.15 -7.93 -7.37
CA VAL A 22 8.16 -7.29 -8.24
C VAL A 22 7.82 -7.50 -9.72
N GLU A 23 7.49 -8.73 -10.13
CA GLU A 23 7.11 -9.04 -11.52
C GLU A 23 5.84 -8.27 -11.91
N THR A 24 4.79 -8.37 -11.09
CA THR A 24 3.49 -7.72 -11.34
C THR A 24 3.62 -6.20 -11.40
N MET A 25 4.35 -5.59 -10.45
CA MET A 25 4.56 -4.15 -10.37
C MET A 25 5.27 -3.62 -11.62
N ASN A 26 6.31 -4.32 -12.07
CA ASN A 26 7.08 -3.94 -13.26
C ASN A 26 6.23 -3.97 -14.54
N GLU A 27 5.36 -4.95 -14.69
CA GLU A 27 4.46 -5.05 -15.84
C GLU A 27 3.33 -4.03 -15.76
N ALA A 28 2.67 -3.91 -14.60
CA ALA A 28 1.55 -3.00 -14.40
C ALA A 28 1.95 -1.53 -14.56
N ARG A 29 3.13 -1.12 -14.06
CA ARG A 29 3.60 0.27 -14.22
C ARG A 29 3.90 0.63 -15.68
N GLU A 30 4.30 -0.33 -16.51
CA GLU A 30 4.51 -0.11 -17.95
C GLU A 30 3.19 0.10 -18.71
N MET A 31 2.07 -0.36 -18.16
CA MET A 31 0.73 -0.16 -18.75
C MET A 31 0.13 1.21 -18.41
N ILE A 32 0.68 1.92 -17.43
CA ILE A 32 0.23 3.28 -17.08
C ILE A 32 0.70 4.21 -18.19
N GLU A 33 -0.12 4.35 -19.23
CA GLU A 33 0.09 5.24 -20.37
C GLU A 33 -1.17 6.07 -20.61
N PRO A 34 -1.06 7.30 -21.15
CA PRO A 34 -2.22 8.10 -21.52
C PRO A 34 -3.21 7.33 -22.41
N ASP A 35 -4.51 7.56 -22.20
CA ASP A 35 -5.63 6.87 -22.86
C ASP A 35 -5.81 5.38 -22.47
N VAL A 36 -5.03 4.83 -21.52
CA VAL A 36 -5.28 3.49 -20.95
C VAL A 36 -6.21 3.59 -19.74
N SER A 37 -7.16 2.66 -19.61
CA SER A 37 -8.09 2.63 -18.48
C SER A 37 -7.37 2.29 -17.16
N GLN A 38 -7.67 3.04 -16.09
CA GLN A 38 -7.19 2.71 -14.75
C GLN A 38 -7.72 1.35 -14.28
N LEU A 39 -8.96 1.01 -14.66
CA LEU A 39 -9.57 -0.28 -14.35
C LEU A 39 -8.84 -1.42 -15.05
N GLU A 40 -8.40 -1.24 -16.30
CA GLU A 40 -7.63 -2.24 -17.04
C GLU A 40 -6.30 -2.56 -16.34
N VAL A 41 -5.57 -1.55 -15.85
CA VAL A 41 -4.32 -1.76 -15.10
C VAL A 41 -4.57 -2.45 -13.77
N ALA A 42 -5.59 -2.02 -13.02
CA ALA A 42 -5.94 -2.64 -11.74
C ALA A 42 -6.35 -4.11 -11.91
N GLU A 43 -7.19 -4.43 -12.89
CA GLU A 43 -7.62 -5.80 -13.17
C GLU A 43 -6.46 -6.66 -13.69
N TYR A 44 -5.58 -6.12 -14.52
CA TYR A 44 -4.37 -6.82 -14.98
C TYR A 44 -3.51 -7.27 -13.81
N ALA A 45 -3.12 -6.34 -12.93
CA ALA A 45 -2.24 -6.64 -11.80
C ALA A 45 -2.88 -7.69 -10.88
N GLU A 46 -4.18 -7.55 -10.59
CA GLU A 46 -4.90 -8.49 -9.74
C GLU A 46 -5.00 -9.89 -10.34
N ASP A 47 -5.22 -9.99 -11.65
CA ASP A 47 -5.29 -11.28 -12.34
C ASP A 47 -3.90 -11.91 -12.46
N ALA A 48 -2.85 -11.14 -12.74
CA ALA A 48 -1.47 -11.63 -12.76
C ALA A 48 -1.06 -12.27 -11.43
N ILE A 49 -1.41 -11.65 -10.30
CA ILE A 49 -1.16 -12.17 -8.95
C ILE A 49 -1.89 -13.50 -8.73
N ARG A 50 -3.17 -13.58 -9.10
CA ARG A 50 -3.96 -14.82 -8.98
C ARG A 50 -3.44 -15.92 -9.89
N GLU A 51 -3.01 -15.59 -11.11
CA GLU A 51 -2.45 -16.54 -12.08
C GLU A 51 -1.09 -17.09 -11.63
N ALA A 52 -0.30 -16.27 -10.92
CA ALA A 52 0.93 -16.70 -10.25
C ALA A 52 0.69 -17.62 -9.03
N GLY A 53 -0.57 -17.78 -8.60
CA GLY A 53 -0.96 -18.64 -7.49
C GLY A 53 -0.90 -17.96 -6.12
N ALA A 54 -0.76 -16.64 -6.09
CA ALA A 54 -0.80 -15.84 -4.87
C ALA A 54 -2.18 -15.21 -4.64
N GLY A 55 -2.40 -14.69 -3.44
CA GLY A 55 -3.58 -13.89 -3.09
C GLY A 55 -3.27 -12.40 -3.07
N LEU A 56 -4.33 -11.58 -3.02
CA LEU A 56 -4.22 -10.12 -2.94
C LEU A 56 -4.28 -9.72 -1.47
N ALA A 57 -3.25 -9.01 -1.00
CA ALA A 57 -3.24 -8.50 0.37
C ALA A 57 -4.22 -7.33 0.55
N PHE A 58 -4.42 -6.54 -0.50
CA PHE A 58 -5.41 -5.49 -0.61
C PHE A 58 -5.65 -5.17 -2.10
N PRO A 59 -6.70 -4.42 -2.46
CA PRO A 59 -6.98 -4.07 -3.85
C PRO A 59 -5.89 -3.20 -4.47
N VAL A 60 -5.65 -3.31 -5.78
CA VAL A 60 -4.66 -2.44 -6.44
C VAL A 60 -5.08 -0.97 -6.28
N ASN A 61 -4.18 -0.19 -5.71
CA ASN A 61 -4.34 1.23 -5.43
C ASN A 61 -3.73 2.03 -6.59
N ILE A 62 -4.50 2.96 -7.16
CA ILE A 62 -4.10 3.88 -8.22
C ILE A 62 -4.52 5.28 -7.78
N SER A 63 -3.59 5.99 -7.15
CA SER A 63 -3.80 7.35 -6.66
C SER A 63 -3.24 8.35 -7.67
N VAL A 64 -4.06 9.33 -8.09
CA VAL A 64 -3.66 10.36 -9.06
C VAL A 64 -3.56 11.75 -8.42
N ASP A 65 -2.52 12.49 -8.80
CA ASP A 65 -2.22 13.86 -8.40
C ASP A 65 -2.24 14.11 -6.88
N GLU A 66 -3.34 14.64 -6.34
CA GLU A 66 -3.48 14.96 -4.92
C GLU A 66 -3.86 13.77 -4.04
N ALA A 67 -4.25 12.65 -4.64
CA ALA A 67 -4.58 11.42 -3.92
C ALA A 67 -3.28 10.74 -3.48
N ALA A 68 -3.26 10.29 -2.22
CA ALA A 68 -2.12 9.60 -1.63
C ALA A 68 -2.32 8.08 -1.58
N SER A 69 -3.51 7.63 -1.14
CA SER A 69 -3.77 6.21 -0.91
C SER A 69 -5.29 5.92 -0.89
N HIS A 70 -5.63 4.64 -0.94
CA HIS A 70 -6.98 4.05 -0.95
C HIS A 70 -7.83 4.33 -2.19
N ALA A 71 -7.23 4.86 -3.26
CA ALA A 71 -7.92 5.04 -4.53
C ALA A 71 -7.85 3.75 -5.35
N THR A 72 -8.98 3.20 -5.75
CA THR A 72 -9.05 2.07 -6.69
C THR A 72 -10.23 2.30 -7.62
N PRO A 73 -10.14 1.95 -8.91
CA PRO A 73 -11.23 2.16 -9.86
C PRO A 73 -12.47 1.37 -9.44
N ALA A 74 -13.65 1.97 -9.64
CA ALA A 74 -14.92 1.32 -9.38
C ALA A 74 -15.25 0.27 -10.46
N ARG A 75 -16.30 -0.51 -10.23
CA ARG A 75 -16.84 -1.39 -11.28
C ARG A 75 -17.37 -0.53 -12.44
N ASP A 76 -17.01 -0.92 -13.67
CA ASP A 76 -17.39 -0.22 -14.91
C ASP A 76 -16.87 1.24 -14.94
N ASP A 77 -15.73 1.52 -14.29
CA ASP A 77 -15.05 2.81 -14.34
C ASP A 77 -14.32 3.00 -15.68
N ASP A 78 -14.73 4.00 -16.43
CA ASP A 78 -14.17 4.36 -17.74
C ASP A 78 -13.06 5.44 -17.63
N THR A 79 -12.55 5.71 -16.42
CA THR A 79 -11.46 6.69 -16.22
C THR A 79 -10.18 6.18 -16.89
N GLU A 80 -9.62 7.00 -17.77
CA GLU A 80 -8.36 6.77 -18.49
C GLU A 80 -7.25 7.66 -17.91
N PHE A 81 -6.00 7.19 -17.94
CA PHE A 81 -4.85 8.01 -17.55
C PHE A 81 -4.63 9.18 -18.52
N GLY A 82 -4.14 10.28 -17.97
CA GLY A 82 -3.75 11.48 -18.73
C GLY A 82 -2.34 11.98 -18.41
N ASP A 83 -2.18 13.30 -18.36
CA ASP A 83 -0.95 13.98 -17.97
C ASP A 83 -0.89 14.15 -16.43
N GLU A 84 -0.89 13.03 -15.70
CA GLU A 84 -1.07 12.96 -14.24
C GLU A 84 0.16 12.39 -13.54
N MET A 85 0.27 12.61 -12.23
CA MET A 85 1.20 11.87 -11.36
C MET A 85 0.45 10.70 -10.76
N VAL A 86 0.94 9.47 -10.96
CA VAL A 86 0.22 8.24 -10.60
C VAL A 86 1.05 7.43 -9.61
N CYS A 87 0.55 7.28 -8.38
CA CYS A 87 1.07 6.31 -7.43
C CYS A 87 0.33 4.96 -7.62
N LEU A 88 1.08 3.94 -8.03
CA LEU A 88 0.62 2.56 -8.16
C LEU A 88 1.11 1.77 -6.93
N ASP A 89 0.18 1.19 -6.19
CA ASP A 89 0.43 0.50 -4.93
C ASP A 89 -0.29 -0.87 -4.95
N ILE A 90 0.47 -1.93 -4.71
CA ILE A 90 0.06 -3.32 -4.91
C ILE A 90 0.48 -4.18 -3.73
N GLY A 91 -0.50 -4.90 -3.17
CA GLY A 91 -0.30 -5.87 -2.10
C GLY A 91 -0.50 -7.32 -2.55
N VAL A 92 0.49 -8.17 -2.32
CA VAL A 92 0.47 -9.61 -2.62
C VAL A 92 0.62 -10.40 -1.33
N HIS A 93 0.00 -11.58 -1.23
CA HIS A 93 0.34 -12.52 -0.16
C HIS A 93 0.49 -13.96 -0.64
N VAL A 94 1.37 -14.70 0.03
CA VAL A 94 1.49 -16.17 -0.07
C VAL A 94 1.22 -16.77 1.30
N ASP A 95 0.20 -17.62 1.42
CA ASP A 95 -0.26 -18.20 2.69
C ASP A 95 -0.58 -17.17 3.80
N GLY A 96 -0.89 -15.93 3.40
CA GLY A 96 -1.17 -14.78 4.27
C GLY A 96 0.06 -13.94 4.60
N TYR A 97 1.28 -14.33 4.21
CA TYR A 97 2.48 -13.51 4.38
C TYR A 97 2.57 -12.49 3.25
N ILE A 98 2.52 -11.21 3.63
CA ILE A 98 2.25 -10.09 2.72
C ILE A 98 3.54 -9.44 2.25
N ALA A 99 3.57 -9.08 0.96
CA ALA A 99 4.47 -8.13 0.38
C ALA A 99 3.66 -6.92 -0.09
N ASP A 100 4.17 -5.74 0.20
CA ASP A 100 3.60 -4.43 -0.04
C ASP A 100 4.67 -3.53 -0.69
N ALA A 101 4.31 -2.86 -1.78
CA ALA A 101 5.18 -1.98 -2.52
C ALA A 101 4.37 -1.02 -3.40
N ALA A 102 4.97 0.15 -3.62
CA ALA A 102 4.40 1.22 -4.42
C ALA A 102 5.49 1.92 -5.25
N VAL A 103 5.08 2.44 -6.40
CA VAL A 103 5.89 3.25 -7.33
C VAL A 103 5.11 4.46 -7.80
N THR A 104 5.82 5.51 -8.21
CA THR A 104 5.21 6.65 -8.89
C THR A 104 5.58 6.68 -10.37
N VAL A 105 4.58 6.80 -11.25
CA VAL A 105 4.74 7.12 -12.68
C VAL A 105 4.35 8.58 -12.89
N ASP A 106 5.23 9.38 -13.51
CA ASP A 106 5.02 10.82 -13.65
C ASP A 106 4.86 11.26 -15.11
N TYR A 107 3.70 11.86 -15.42
CA TYR A 107 3.44 12.58 -16.68
C TYR A 107 3.30 14.11 -16.50
N THR A 108 3.50 14.61 -15.27
CA THR A 108 3.38 16.04 -14.95
C THR A 108 4.69 16.83 -15.15
N GLY A 109 5.82 16.13 -15.28
CA GLY A 109 7.16 16.73 -15.44
C GLY A 109 7.82 17.16 -14.12
N HIS A 110 7.45 16.50 -13.02
CA HIS A 110 8.01 16.63 -11.68
C HIS A 110 8.85 15.38 -11.29
N ASP A 111 9.68 14.88 -12.20
CA ASP A 111 10.62 13.77 -11.96
C ASP A 111 11.44 13.93 -10.66
N ASP A 112 11.75 15.18 -10.27
CA ASP A 112 12.48 15.49 -9.02
C ASP A 112 11.67 15.18 -7.75
N MET A 113 10.34 15.21 -7.82
CA MET A 113 9.44 14.79 -6.73
C MET A 113 9.41 13.26 -6.61
N VAL A 114 9.40 12.53 -7.73
CA VAL A 114 9.52 11.06 -7.73
C VAL A 114 10.84 10.65 -7.09
N ALA A 115 11.95 11.26 -7.55
CA ALA A 115 13.27 11.03 -6.98
C ALA A 115 13.36 11.42 -5.50
N ALA A 116 12.49 12.31 -4.99
CA ALA A 116 12.43 12.64 -3.57
C ALA A 116 11.83 11.53 -2.71
N ALA A 117 10.80 10.83 -3.20
CA ALA A 117 10.27 9.66 -2.53
C ALA A 117 11.27 8.48 -2.59
N GLU A 118 11.90 8.26 -3.75
CA GLU A 118 12.89 7.20 -3.95
C GLU A 118 14.15 7.38 -3.08
N ASP A 119 14.75 8.59 -3.07
CA ASP A 119 15.89 8.90 -2.19
C ASP A 119 15.53 8.71 -0.71
N ALA A 120 14.29 9.03 -0.34
CA ALA A 120 13.81 8.86 1.03
C ALA A 120 13.67 7.39 1.40
N LEU A 121 13.21 6.56 0.46
CA LEU A 121 13.13 5.11 0.65
C LEU A 121 14.54 4.51 0.74
N GLU A 122 15.46 4.89 -0.15
CA GLU A 122 16.87 4.46 -0.10
C GLU A 122 17.50 4.83 1.25
N ALA A 123 17.31 6.07 1.70
CA ALA A 123 17.81 6.54 2.99
C ALA A 123 17.19 5.78 4.17
N ALA A 124 15.89 5.45 4.09
CA ALA A 124 15.19 4.67 5.10
C ALA A 124 15.73 3.23 5.17
N VAL A 125 15.85 2.55 4.03
CA VAL A 125 16.45 1.20 3.92
C VAL A 125 17.84 1.18 4.53
N GLY A 126 18.68 2.18 4.22
CA GLY A 126 20.03 2.31 4.80
C GLY A 126 20.05 2.61 6.31
N ALA A 127 18.94 3.07 6.89
CA ALA A 127 18.80 3.35 8.31
C ALA A 127 18.19 2.16 9.09
N VAL A 128 17.47 1.26 8.44
CA VAL A 128 16.82 0.11 9.09
C VAL A 128 17.86 -0.89 9.61
N GLY A 129 17.63 -1.37 10.83
CA GLY A 129 18.42 -2.43 11.43
C GLY A 129 17.95 -2.76 12.85
N PRO A 130 18.45 -3.85 13.44
CA PRO A 130 18.06 -4.26 14.77
C PRO A 130 18.54 -3.26 15.81
N GLY A 131 17.68 -2.89 16.76
CA GLY A 131 17.97 -1.88 17.77
C GLY A 131 17.81 -0.44 17.26
N VAL A 132 17.37 -0.23 16.02
CA VAL A 132 17.11 1.10 15.48
C VAL A 132 15.69 1.54 15.84
N GLU A 133 15.57 2.75 16.37
CA GLU A 133 14.29 3.39 16.66
C GLU A 133 13.58 3.80 15.36
N THR A 134 12.27 3.53 15.22
CA THR A 134 11.49 3.91 14.02
C THR A 134 11.51 5.41 13.74
N GLY A 135 11.68 6.26 14.77
CA GLY A 135 11.86 7.70 14.60
C GLY A 135 13.20 8.09 13.97
N THR A 136 14.22 7.23 14.01
CA THR A 136 15.49 7.41 13.30
C THR A 136 15.30 7.18 11.80
N VAL A 137 14.54 6.15 11.44
CA VAL A 137 14.14 5.88 10.05
C VAL A 137 13.32 7.07 9.53
N GLY A 138 12.35 7.54 10.29
CA GLY A 138 11.56 8.71 9.92
C GLY A 138 12.37 10.00 9.77
N ALA A 139 13.42 10.20 10.59
CA ALA A 139 14.33 11.32 10.41
C ALA A 139 15.14 11.20 9.11
N ALA A 140 15.51 9.99 8.67
CA ALA A 140 16.18 9.79 7.38
C ALA A 140 15.26 10.17 6.21
N ILE A 141 14.00 9.72 6.27
CA ILE A 141 12.95 10.05 5.29
C ILE A 141 12.75 11.57 5.19
N GLU A 142 12.48 12.24 6.33
CA GLU A 142 12.22 13.68 6.35
C GLU A 142 13.39 14.50 5.82
N ASN A 143 14.63 14.16 6.21
CA ASN A 143 15.81 14.86 5.71
C ASN A 143 16.00 14.70 4.18
N ALA A 144 15.69 13.53 3.63
CA ALA A 144 15.82 13.26 2.19
C ALA A 144 14.78 14.07 1.40
N ILE A 145 13.51 14.03 1.81
CA ILE A 145 12.41 14.74 1.14
C ILE A 145 12.60 16.26 1.25
N GLU A 146 12.87 16.78 2.45
CA GLU A 146 13.11 18.21 2.66
C GLU A 146 14.38 18.70 1.93
N GLY A 147 15.40 17.83 1.80
CA GLY A 147 16.63 18.11 1.09
C GLY A 147 16.43 18.43 -0.40
N ARG A 148 15.36 17.89 -1.01
CA ARG A 148 14.93 18.18 -2.38
C ARG A 148 13.91 19.32 -2.47
N GLY A 149 13.50 19.89 -1.33
CA GLY A 149 12.59 21.04 -1.27
C GLY A 149 11.11 20.67 -1.28
N TYR A 150 10.78 19.40 -1.06
CA TYR A 150 9.41 18.89 -0.90
C TYR A 150 9.07 18.69 0.58
N THR A 151 7.82 18.37 0.87
CA THR A 151 7.34 18.11 2.23
C THR A 151 6.92 16.65 2.37
N PRO A 152 7.34 15.92 3.42
CA PRO A 152 6.81 14.59 3.70
C PRO A 152 5.34 14.63 4.13
N ILE A 153 4.54 13.63 3.74
CA ILE A 153 3.18 13.47 4.32
C ILE A 153 3.30 12.98 5.77
N LEU A 154 2.97 13.84 6.73
CA LEU A 154 3.27 13.66 8.15
C LEU A 154 2.26 12.80 8.93
N ASN A 155 1.11 12.51 8.32
CA ASN A 155 0.04 11.71 8.92
C ASN A 155 -0.25 10.41 8.16
N LEU A 156 0.67 10.00 7.29
CA LEU A 156 0.83 8.65 6.76
C LEU A 156 2.16 8.10 7.29
N THR A 157 2.22 6.80 7.49
CA THR A 157 3.36 6.12 8.10
C THR A 157 3.42 4.71 7.57
N GLY A 158 4.62 4.22 7.27
CA GLY A 158 4.85 2.79 7.12
C GLY A 158 4.42 2.01 8.36
N HIS A 159 4.41 0.70 8.25
CA HIS A 159 3.78 -0.16 9.24
C HIS A 159 4.47 -1.52 9.35
N GLY A 160 4.14 -2.25 10.42
CA GLY A 160 4.42 -3.67 10.48
C GLY A 160 3.47 -4.43 9.58
N VAL A 161 3.90 -5.64 9.20
CA VAL A 161 3.12 -6.54 8.36
C VAL A 161 3.16 -7.94 8.98
N GLU A 162 1.99 -8.50 9.29
CA GLU A 162 1.87 -9.85 9.84
C GLU A 162 1.06 -10.76 8.89
N ARG A 163 0.91 -12.03 9.28
CA ARG A 163 0.16 -13.00 8.49
C ARG A 163 -1.32 -12.64 8.47
N TYR A 164 -1.88 -12.37 7.29
CA TYR A 164 -3.26 -11.90 7.04
C TYR A 164 -3.58 -10.53 7.67
N ASP A 165 -2.56 -9.74 8.02
CA ASP A 165 -2.76 -8.38 8.53
C ASP A 165 -1.72 -7.45 7.90
N ALA A 166 -2.17 -6.65 6.94
CA ALA A 166 -1.32 -5.70 6.23
C ALA A 166 -0.86 -4.57 7.13
N HIS A 167 -1.60 -4.21 8.20
CA HIS A 167 -1.34 -3.00 8.99
C HIS A 167 -1.20 -3.30 10.48
N THR A 168 -0.01 -3.73 10.88
CA THR A 168 0.33 -3.97 12.28
C THR A 168 1.35 -2.94 12.81
N GLY A 169 1.76 -3.13 14.07
CA GLY A 169 2.88 -2.38 14.63
C GLY A 169 4.22 -2.99 14.19
N PRO A 170 5.31 -2.20 14.20
CA PRO A 170 5.35 -0.79 14.59
C PRO A 170 4.98 0.16 13.46
N SER A 171 4.47 1.34 13.82
CA SER A 171 4.34 2.46 12.86
C SER A 171 5.71 3.08 12.59
N ILE A 172 6.02 3.29 11.32
CA ILE A 172 7.25 3.90 10.82
C ILE A 172 6.94 5.32 10.31
N PRO A 173 7.22 6.36 11.11
CA PRO A 173 6.84 7.72 10.75
C PRO A 173 7.64 8.23 9.55
N ASN A 174 7.04 9.08 8.71
CA ASN A 174 7.73 9.83 7.65
C ASN A 174 8.45 11.10 8.14
N ARG A 175 8.79 11.14 9.44
CA ARG A 175 9.50 12.24 10.09
C ARG A 175 10.16 11.85 11.40
N ALA A 176 11.06 12.71 11.89
CA ALA A 176 11.59 12.56 13.24
C ALA A 176 10.46 12.64 14.30
N VAL A 177 10.51 11.75 15.29
CA VAL A 177 9.60 11.74 16.44
C VAL A 177 10.37 11.55 17.75
N ASP A 178 9.89 12.16 18.84
CA ASP A 178 10.56 12.10 20.15
C ASP A 178 10.43 10.73 20.85
N ARG A 179 9.43 9.93 20.44
CA ARG A 179 9.14 8.60 21.00
C ARG A 179 8.73 7.68 19.87
N SER A 180 9.41 6.55 19.78
CA SER A 180 9.23 5.52 18.76
C SER A 180 9.36 4.13 19.38
N VAL A 181 9.28 3.11 18.53
CA VAL A 181 9.53 1.71 18.86
C VAL A 181 10.91 1.33 18.35
N GLU A 182 11.59 0.43 19.04
CA GLU A 182 12.86 -0.16 18.59
C GLU A 182 12.55 -1.35 17.66
N LEU A 183 13.19 -1.40 16.49
CA LEU A 183 13.05 -2.52 15.55
C LEU A 183 13.80 -3.76 16.06
N GLU A 184 13.15 -4.91 16.00
CA GLU A 184 13.67 -6.19 16.45
C GLU A 184 14.01 -7.11 15.26
N VAL A 185 14.93 -8.04 15.45
CA VAL A 185 15.26 -9.04 14.42
C VAL A 185 14.03 -9.91 14.18
N GLY A 186 13.60 -10.02 12.92
CA GLY A 186 12.41 -10.76 12.52
C GLY A 186 11.16 -9.89 12.38
N ASP A 187 11.23 -8.59 12.68
CA ASP A 187 10.18 -7.66 12.28
C ASP A 187 10.06 -7.65 10.76
N VAL A 188 8.83 -7.67 10.26
CA VAL A 188 8.53 -7.46 8.84
C VAL A 188 7.77 -6.15 8.74
N ILE A 189 8.31 -5.22 7.94
CA ILE A 189 7.83 -3.85 7.86
C ILE A 189 7.71 -3.39 6.41
N ALA A 190 6.71 -2.56 6.16
CA ALA A 190 6.57 -1.76 4.96
C ALA A 190 7.05 -0.33 5.23
N ILE A 191 7.88 0.21 4.34
CA ILE A 191 8.43 1.56 4.41
C ILE A 191 7.93 2.35 3.21
N GLU A 192 7.07 3.33 3.46
CA GLU A 192 6.36 4.14 2.44
C GLU A 192 6.54 5.65 2.69
N PRO A 193 7.65 6.25 2.24
CA PRO A 193 7.76 7.68 2.11
C PRO A 193 6.81 8.25 1.04
N PHE A 194 6.15 9.35 1.40
CA PHE A 194 5.36 10.19 0.51
C PHE A 194 5.93 11.60 0.45
N ALA A 195 6.26 12.10 -0.73
CA ALA A 195 6.66 13.49 -0.95
C ALA A 195 5.53 14.29 -1.59
N THR A 196 5.35 15.55 -1.18
CA THR A 196 4.35 16.46 -1.75
C THR A 196 4.86 17.88 -1.88
N ASP A 197 4.30 18.64 -2.82
CA ASP A 197 4.43 20.10 -2.90
C ASP A 197 3.40 20.86 -2.04
N GLY A 198 2.51 20.11 -1.37
CA GLY A 198 1.52 20.63 -0.43
C GLY A 198 2.04 20.85 0.99
N ARG A 199 1.14 20.72 1.98
CA ARG A 199 1.44 20.99 3.39
C ARG A 199 1.93 19.77 4.17
N GLY A 200 2.07 18.62 3.52
CA GLY A 200 2.45 17.38 4.19
C GLY A 200 1.32 16.78 5.04
N LYS A 201 0.05 16.97 4.66
CA LYS A 201 -1.07 16.40 5.41
C LYS A 201 -2.26 16.03 4.53
N VAL A 202 -2.67 14.77 4.61
CA VAL A 202 -3.86 14.26 3.91
C VAL A 202 -5.11 14.25 4.79
N GLY A 203 -6.28 14.32 4.16
CA GLY A 203 -7.58 14.12 4.78
C GLY A 203 -8.45 13.15 3.98
N GLU A 204 -9.51 12.66 4.61
CA GLU A 204 -10.46 11.75 3.95
C GLU A 204 -11.26 12.49 2.87
N GLY A 205 -11.26 11.91 1.67
CA GLY A 205 -12.10 12.29 0.54
C GLY A 205 -13.53 11.77 0.65
N ALA A 206 -14.30 11.96 -0.42
CA ALA A 206 -15.71 11.54 -0.47
C ALA A 206 -15.91 10.14 -1.09
N THR A 207 -14.91 9.62 -1.78
CA THR A 207 -14.94 8.32 -2.47
C THR A 207 -14.36 7.24 -1.57
N GLU A 208 -14.97 6.06 -1.58
CA GLU A 208 -14.60 4.91 -0.75
C GLU A 208 -15.01 3.62 -1.49
N GLU A 209 -14.03 2.92 -2.06
CA GLU A 209 -14.24 1.66 -2.81
C GLU A 209 -13.54 0.46 -2.16
N ILE A 210 -12.71 0.69 -1.13
CA ILE A 210 -12.00 -0.36 -0.38
C ILE A 210 -12.65 -0.54 0.99
N TYR A 211 -12.84 -1.78 1.40
CA TYR A 211 -13.49 -2.18 2.65
C TYR A 211 -12.75 -3.34 3.29
N GLU A 212 -12.96 -3.55 4.59
CA GLU A 212 -12.38 -4.66 5.35
C GLU A 212 -13.39 -5.15 6.38
N GLN A 213 -13.41 -6.45 6.64
CA GLN A 213 -14.24 -7.03 7.69
C GLN A 213 -13.56 -6.82 9.06
N VAL A 214 -14.24 -6.09 9.95
CA VAL A 214 -13.67 -5.70 11.27
C VAL A 214 -14.49 -6.23 12.46
N GLY A 215 -15.59 -6.93 12.19
CA GLY A 215 -16.50 -7.39 13.24
C GLY A 215 -17.35 -8.57 12.85
N ASP A 216 -17.53 -9.48 13.81
CA ASP A 216 -18.51 -10.54 13.73
C ASP A 216 -19.93 -9.99 13.90
N GLY A 217 -20.85 -10.37 13.03
CA GLY A 217 -22.22 -9.89 13.13
C GLY A 217 -23.22 -10.63 12.26
N SER A 218 -24.46 -10.16 12.27
CA SER A 218 -25.48 -10.63 11.34
C SER A 218 -26.46 -9.53 11.00
N VAL A 219 -26.94 -9.52 9.77
CA VAL A 219 -27.90 -8.55 9.27
C VAL A 219 -29.14 -9.24 8.73
N ARG A 220 -30.30 -8.57 8.85
CA ARG A 220 -31.57 -9.11 8.34
C ARG A 220 -31.66 -9.02 6.82
N ASP A 221 -31.07 -7.97 6.25
CA ASP A 221 -31.09 -7.74 4.81
C ASP A 221 -30.48 -8.93 4.07
N ARG A 222 -31.18 -9.40 3.05
CA ARG A 222 -30.76 -10.62 2.32
C ARG A 222 -29.54 -10.37 1.46
N ARG A 223 -29.40 -9.17 0.87
CA ARG A 223 -28.27 -8.85 0.00
C ARG A 223 -27.01 -8.64 0.83
N ALA A 224 -27.15 -7.96 1.97
CA ALA A 224 -26.03 -7.79 2.89
C ALA A 224 -25.52 -9.14 3.44
N ARG A 225 -26.41 -10.12 3.69
CA ARG A 225 -25.98 -11.49 4.01
C ARG A 225 -25.27 -12.19 2.86
N GLN A 226 -25.73 -12.00 1.63
CA GLN A 226 -25.03 -12.56 0.46
C GLN A 226 -23.62 -11.98 0.33
N VAL A 227 -23.45 -10.67 0.52
CA VAL A 227 -22.12 -10.04 0.54
C VAL A 227 -21.27 -10.62 1.66
N MET A 228 -21.82 -10.83 2.86
CA MET A 228 -21.07 -11.49 3.95
C MET A 228 -20.58 -12.90 3.58
N ASP A 229 -21.39 -13.68 2.85
CA ASP A 229 -20.97 -15.00 2.36
C ASP A 229 -19.79 -14.88 1.36
N GLU A 230 -19.72 -13.78 0.58
CA GLU A 230 -18.60 -13.50 -0.34
C GLU A 230 -17.33 -13.06 0.43
N LEU A 231 -17.47 -12.38 1.58
CA LEU A 231 -16.31 -11.90 2.37
C LEU A 231 -15.44 -13.04 2.94
N GLU A 232 -16.01 -14.24 3.11
CA GLU A 232 -15.26 -15.42 3.56
C GLU A 232 -14.09 -15.76 2.61
N ALA A 233 -14.13 -15.30 1.36
CA ALA A 233 -13.07 -15.52 0.38
C ALA A 233 -11.88 -14.56 0.52
N PHE A 234 -11.97 -13.53 1.37
CA PHE A 234 -10.94 -12.50 1.52
C PHE A 234 -10.08 -12.67 2.78
N ASP A 235 -10.28 -13.71 3.59
CA ASP A 235 -9.46 -14.01 4.78
C ASP A 235 -9.26 -12.80 5.72
N ASP A 236 -10.32 -12.00 5.93
CA ASP A 236 -10.33 -10.73 6.68
C ASP A 236 -9.46 -9.59 6.10
N LEU A 237 -8.80 -9.81 4.96
CA LEU A 237 -8.02 -8.79 4.24
C LEU A 237 -8.93 -7.75 3.55
N PRO A 238 -8.40 -6.54 3.29
CA PRO A 238 -9.11 -5.52 2.52
C PRO A 238 -9.54 -6.02 1.13
N PHE A 239 -10.72 -5.59 0.69
CA PHE A 239 -11.32 -5.94 -0.59
C PHE A 239 -11.94 -4.73 -1.28
N ALA A 240 -12.00 -4.77 -2.61
CA ALA A 240 -12.65 -3.74 -3.39
C ALA A 240 -14.14 -4.05 -3.57
N ALA A 241 -14.99 -3.02 -3.59
CA ALA A 241 -16.40 -3.17 -3.90
C ALA A 241 -16.63 -3.82 -5.28
N ARG A 242 -15.71 -3.62 -6.25
CA ARG A 242 -15.77 -4.23 -7.58
C ARG A 242 -15.45 -5.72 -7.60
N TRP A 243 -14.90 -6.30 -6.53
CA TRP A 243 -14.71 -7.76 -6.43
C TRP A 243 -16.02 -8.49 -6.10
N LEU A 244 -17.03 -7.80 -5.60
CA LEU A 244 -18.32 -8.38 -5.27
C LEU A 244 -19.19 -8.59 -6.52
N ASP A 245 -19.83 -9.74 -6.64
CA ASP A 245 -20.67 -10.13 -7.80
C ASP A 245 -21.95 -9.28 -7.93
N SER A 246 -22.30 -8.53 -6.88
CA SER A 246 -23.59 -7.83 -6.79
C SER A 246 -23.57 -6.45 -7.47
N SER A 247 -24.33 -6.30 -8.56
CA SER A 247 -24.67 -4.99 -9.17
C SER A 247 -25.38 -3.98 -8.24
N ARG A 248 -25.60 -4.32 -6.96
CA ARG A 248 -26.13 -3.44 -5.90
C ARG A 248 -25.33 -3.52 -4.60
N ALA A 249 -24.05 -3.88 -4.66
CA ALA A 249 -23.16 -4.01 -3.51
C ALA A 249 -23.17 -2.76 -2.61
N ALA A 250 -23.19 -1.54 -3.18
CA ALA A 250 -23.16 -0.30 -2.42
C ALA A 250 -24.21 -0.19 -1.28
N MET A 251 -25.45 -0.64 -1.50
CA MET A 251 -26.47 -0.63 -0.44
C MET A 251 -26.23 -1.70 0.64
N ALA A 252 -25.68 -2.85 0.24
CA ALA A 252 -25.30 -3.92 1.15
C ALA A 252 -24.10 -3.50 2.01
N LEU A 253 -23.04 -2.99 1.39
CA LEU A 253 -21.85 -2.44 2.05
C LEU A 253 -22.23 -1.36 3.07
N ARG A 254 -23.07 -0.39 2.68
CA ARG A 254 -23.57 0.62 3.64
C ARG A 254 -24.34 0.01 4.81
N THR A 255 -25.08 -1.08 4.58
CA THR A 255 -25.80 -1.78 5.66
C THR A 255 -24.83 -2.48 6.61
N LEU A 256 -23.79 -3.11 6.09
CA LEU A 256 -22.75 -3.78 6.88
C LEU A 256 -21.90 -2.78 7.67
N LYS A 257 -21.52 -1.65 7.05
CA LYS A 257 -20.78 -0.56 7.70
C LYS A 257 -21.57 0.06 8.85
N ASN A 258 -22.87 0.32 8.65
CA ASN A 258 -23.75 0.81 9.74
C ASN A 258 -23.97 -0.21 10.87
N ALA A 259 -23.64 -1.48 10.64
CA ALA A 259 -23.72 -2.54 11.63
C ALA A 259 -22.35 -2.84 12.27
N ASP A 260 -21.31 -2.03 11.97
CA ASP A 260 -19.93 -2.21 12.44
C ASP A 260 -19.33 -3.58 12.08
N ILE A 261 -19.81 -4.20 10.98
CA ILE A 261 -19.30 -5.48 10.47
C ILE A 261 -18.11 -5.25 9.54
N ILE A 262 -18.19 -4.19 8.73
CA ILE A 262 -17.09 -3.77 7.86
C ILE A 262 -16.72 -2.32 8.16
N LYS A 263 -15.46 -2.00 7.92
CA LYS A 263 -14.94 -0.63 7.81
C LYS A 263 -14.73 -0.32 6.33
N GLY A 264 -14.77 0.95 5.96
CA GLY A 264 -14.36 1.40 4.63
C GLY A 264 -13.16 2.34 4.73
N TYR A 265 -12.41 2.41 3.65
CA TYR A 265 -11.18 3.17 3.51
C TYR A 265 -11.41 4.28 2.48
N PRO A 266 -11.75 5.51 2.93
CA PRO A 266 -11.90 6.63 2.02
C PRO A 266 -10.55 7.00 1.42
N VAL A 267 -10.58 7.48 0.17
CA VAL A 267 -9.40 8.02 -0.52
C VAL A 267 -8.79 9.11 0.34
N LEU A 268 -7.50 9.00 0.64
CA LEU A 268 -6.76 10.02 1.37
C LEU A 268 -6.12 10.99 0.40
N LYS A 269 -6.32 12.28 0.59
CA LYS A 269 -5.81 13.30 -0.35
C LYS A 269 -5.34 14.58 0.31
N GLU A 270 -4.41 15.28 -0.35
CA GLU A 270 -4.10 16.68 -0.07
C GLU A 270 -5.22 17.62 -0.57
N ALA A 271 -5.01 18.92 -0.44
CA ALA A 271 -5.77 19.95 -1.09
C ALA A 271 -5.64 19.84 -2.61
N ASP A 272 -6.74 20.18 -3.28
CA ASP A 272 -6.88 20.09 -4.74
C ASP A 272 -5.71 20.81 -5.47
N GLY A 273 -5.09 20.10 -6.42
CA GLY A 273 -4.00 20.62 -7.26
C GLY A 273 -2.61 20.56 -6.63
N GLN A 274 -2.44 19.91 -5.48
CA GLN A 274 -1.12 19.49 -5.00
C GLN A 274 -0.81 18.09 -5.53
N LEU A 275 0.48 17.79 -5.71
CA LEU A 275 0.95 16.50 -6.20
C LEU A 275 1.54 15.68 -5.05
N ILE A 276 1.45 14.36 -5.17
CA ILE A 276 2.03 13.40 -4.24
C ILE A 276 2.76 12.31 -5.03
N SER A 277 4.02 12.05 -4.67
CA SER A 277 4.75 10.85 -5.06
C SER A 277 4.94 9.92 -3.86
N GLN A 278 4.97 8.62 -4.12
CA GLN A 278 5.21 7.53 -3.19
C GLN A 278 6.27 6.58 -3.75
N ALA A 279 7.09 6.03 -2.86
CA ALA A 279 7.94 4.87 -3.14
C ALA A 279 7.85 3.95 -1.93
N GLU A 280 7.76 2.64 -2.15
CA GLU A 280 7.64 1.71 -1.03
C GLU A 280 8.31 0.35 -1.26
N HIS A 281 8.74 -0.24 -0.14
CA HIS A 281 9.21 -1.61 -0.05
C HIS A 281 8.72 -2.31 1.21
N THR A 282 8.62 -3.64 1.11
CA THR A 282 8.57 -4.55 2.25
C THR A 282 9.96 -5.12 2.53
N MET A 283 10.29 -5.24 3.81
CA MET A 283 11.57 -5.81 4.24
C MET A 283 11.47 -6.56 5.57
N ILE A 284 12.38 -7.52 5.74
CA ILE A 284 12.57 -8.28 6.98
C ILE A 284 13.79 -7.71 7.70
N VAL A 285 13.64 -7.31 8.96
CA VAL A 285 14.77 -6.89 9.81
C VAL A 285 15.61 -8.11 10.16
N THR A 286 16.91 -8.06 9.88
CA THR A 286 17.86 -9.16 10.10
C THR A 286 18.88 -8.80 11.17
N GLU A 287 19.73 -9.74 11.60
CA GLU A 287 20.80 -9.45 12.57
C GLU A 287 21.81 -8.39 12.09
N ASP A 288 21.94 -8.21 10.76
CA ASP A 288 22.97 -7.37 10.15
C ASP A 288 22.39 -6.11 9.45
N GLY A 289 21.07 -5.87 9.53
CA GLY A 289 20.38 -4.78 8.82
C GLY A 289 18.95 -5.19 8.45
N CYS A 290 18.60 -5.13 7.17
CA CYS A 290 17.35 -5.69 6.63
C CYS A 290 17.58 -6.45 5.32
N GLU A 291 16.60 -7.27 4.97
CA GLU A 291 16.46 -7.91 3.67
C GLU A 291 15.20 -7.35 3.00
N VAL A 292 15.37 -6.57 1.94
CA VAL A 292 14.27 -6.04 1.13
C VAL A 292 13.70 -7.17 0.27
N THR A 293 12.47 -7.59 0.55
CA THR A 293 11.84 -8.73 -0.15
C THR A 293 11.26 -8.33 -1.49
N THR A 294 11.04 -7.04 -1.71
CA THR A 294 10.52 -6.46 -2.96
C THR A 294 11.60 -5.74 -3.78
N ALA A 295 12.87 -6.04 -3.56
CA ALA A 295 13.98 -5.46 -4.33
C ALA A 295 13.89 -5.82 -5.82
N GLY A 296 14.17 -4.84 -6.69
CA GLY A 296 14.00 -4.90 -8.14
C GLY A 296 12.84 -4.05 -8.67
N ILE A 297 12.26 -3.20 -7.81
CA ILE A 297 11.19 -2.25 -8.17
C ILE A 297 11.78 -0.87 -8.45
N HIS A 298 12.71 -0.42 -7.60
CA HIS A 298 13.31 0.91 -7.68
C HIS A 298 14.74 0.83 -8.24
N ASP A 299 15.23 1.92 -8.84
CA ASP A 299 16.52 1.94 -9.54
C ASP A 299 17.75 1.76 -8.63
N PHE A 300 17.60 1.95 -7.31
CA PHE A 300 18.69 1.85 -6.33
C PHE A 300 18.85 0.44 -5.71
N ASP A 301 18.02 -0.52 -6.11
CA ASP A 301 18.02 -1.91 -5.64
C ASP A 301 19.24 -2.74 -6.08
#